data_AF-U2ZF78-F1
#
_entry.id   AF-U2ZF78-F1
#
_cell.length_a   1.000
_cell.length_b   1.000
_cell.length_c   1.000
_cell.angle_alpha   90.00
_cell.angle_beta   90.00
_cell.angle_gamma   90.00
#
_symmetry.space_group_name_H-M   'P 1'
#
loop_
_entity.id
_entity.type
_entity.pdbx_description
1 polymer ?
#
loop_
_entity_poly.entity_id
_entity_poly.type
_entity_poly.pdbx_seq_one_letter_code
_entity_poly.pdbx_strand_id
1 'polypeptide(L)'
;MYGMKIGEFHSYKDFGLVPTSKPIINLPSPKLEYLDIPGMQGELDITESLGGEVLYEMRTGSFEFLVSDPEKWREVYGKLLSTVHGKKTNIVLDTEKDYVYQGRMWVSEFKSDKNYSLITLDYKLEPYKYKISDLVNGVEIIHKLEGVVITNSKTVTIPFDSDMSIVPEFNNKTENIVTLNFKGKKFSIKKGINRFPEVRERKDLVLSLTGNSTIDISYKRGWL
;
A
#
# COMPACT_ATOMS: atom_id res chain seq x y z
N MET A 1 -14.18 -18.12 -13.21
CA MET A 1 -12.75 -18.13 -13.54
C MET A 1 -12.09 -17.02 -12.75
N TYR A 2 -11.01 -17.31 -12.03
CA TYR A 2 -10.29 -16.31 -11.25
C TYR A 2 -9.17 -15.70 -12.11
N GLY A 3 -8.95 -14.41 -11.96
CA GLY A 3 -7.85 -13.70 -12.57
C GLY A 3 -7.43 -12.50 -11.74
N MET A 4 -6.75 -11.58 -12.40
CA MET A 4 -6.30 -10.31 -11.84
C MET A 4 -6.25 -9.24 -12.92
N LYS A 5 -6.49 -7.99 -12.51
CA LYS A 5 -6.19 -6.79 -13.27
C LYS A 5 -4.76 -6.34 -12.95
N ILE A 6 -3.93 -6.18 -13.98
CA ILE A 6 -2.56 -5.69 -13.94
C ILE A 6 -2.54 -4.36 -14.70
N GLY A 7 -2.56 -3.26 -13.95
CA GLY A 7 -2.71 -1.91 -14.50
C GLY A 7 -4.07 -1.76 -15.17
N GLU A 8 -4.07 -1.53 -16.49
CA GLU A 8 -5.30 -1.44 -17.28
C GLU A 8 -5.73 -2.77 -17.89
N PHE A 9 -4.88 -3.79 -17.87
CA PHE A 9 -5.12 -5.05 -18.56
C PHE A 9 -5.57 -6.14 -17.59
N HIS A 10 -6.46 -7.00 -18.01
CA HIS A 10 -6.90 -8.17 -17.30
C HIS A 10 -6.19 -9.41 -17.82
N SER A 11 -5.55 -10.16 -16.92
CA SER A 11 -4.86 -11.45 -17.18
C SER A 11 -5.61 -12.34 -18.18
N TYR A 12 -6.85 -12.71 -17.89
CA TYR A 12 -7.63 -13.54 -18.81
C TYR A 12 -8.16 -12.80 -20.05
N LYS A 13 -8.83 -11.64 -19.89
CA LYS A 13 -9.54 -11.01 -21.01
C LYS A 13 -8.61 -10.41 -22.07
N ASP A 14 -7.49 -9.83 -21.66
CA ASP A 14 -6.59 -9.11 -22.57
C ASP A 14 -5.40 -9.96 -23.01
N PHE A 15 -4.94 -10.88 -22.15
CA PHE A 15 -3.78 -11.73 -22.44
C PHE A 15 -4.13 -13.21 -22.64
N GLY A 16 -5.37 -13.65 -22.40
CA GLY A 16 -5.72 -15.08 -22.46
C GLY A 16 -5.01 -15.93 -21.41
N LEU A 17 -4.58 -15.33 -20.30
CA LEU A 17 -3.84 -16.03 -19.24
C LEU A 17 -4.79 -16.63 -18.23
N VAL A 18 -4.68 -17.94 -18.05
CA VAL A 18 -5.43 -18.74 -17.08
C VAL A 18 -4.51 -19.06 -15.91
N PRO A 19 -4.75 -18.55 -14.69
CA PRO A 19 -3.87 -18.88 -13.57
C PRO A 19 -3.98 -20.37 -13.23
N THR A 20 -2.84 -21.02 -13.02
CA THR A 20 -2.79 -22.48 -12.74
C THR A 20 -3.32 -22.80 -11.34
N SER A 21 -3.29 -21.83 -10.44
CA SER A 21 -3.83 -21.89 -9.09
C SER A 21 -4.63 -20.62 -8.76
N LYS A 22 -5.37 -20.63 -7.65
CA LYS A 22 -6.07 -19.43 -7.19
C LYS A 22 -5.03 -18.33 -6.89
N PRO A 23 -5.11 -17.16 -7.55
CA PRO A 23 -4.14 -16.10 -7.31
C PRO A 23 -4.20 -15.61 -5.87
N ILE A 24 -3.10 -15.75 -5.14
CA ILE A 24 -2.93 -15.25 -3.78
C ILE A 24 -1.60 -14.49 -3.75
N ILE A 25 -1.60 -13.28 -3.22
CA ILE A 25 -0.38 -12.52 -2.98
C ILE A 25 0.15 -12.91 -1.60
N ASN A 26 1.41 -13.35 -1.55
CA ASN A 26 2.09 -13.69 -0.31
C ASN A 26 2.06 -12.55 0.72
N LEU A 27 2.04 -12.92 2.01
CA LEU A 27 2.21 -11.98 3.11
C LEU A 27 3.62 -11.37 3.07
N PRO A 28 3.77 -10.09 3.47
CA PRO A 28 5.09 -9.51 3.61
C PRO A 28 5.81 -10.08 4.83
N SER A 29 7.11 -10.35 4.70
CA SER A 29 7.92 -10.83 5.83
C SER A 29 8.13 -9.70 6.86
N PRO A 30 7.99 -9.96 8.16
CA PRO A 30 8.34 -8.97 9.17
C PRO A 30 9.86 -8.74 9.19
N LYS A 31 10.27 -7.49 9.37
CA LYS A 31 11.67 -7.11 9.61
C LYS A 31 11.94 -7.27 11.09
N LEU A 32 12.52 -8.40 11.49
CA LEU A 32 12.86 -8.68 12.88
C LEU A 32 14.35 -8.41 13.10
N GLU A 33 14.69 -7.82 14.25
CA GLU A 33 16.07 -7.51 14.63
C GLU A 33 16.33 -8.01 16.05
N TYR A 34 17.34 -8.88 16.18
CA TYR A 34 17.71 -9.53 17.43
C TYR A 34 19.19 -9.26 17.72
N LEU A 35 19.50 -8.87 18.96
CA LEU A 35 20.86 -8.64 19.42
C LEU A 35 21.33 -9.82 20.27
N ASP A 36 22.37 -10.50 19.82
CA ASP A 36 23.07 -11.52 20.60
C ASP A 36 24.02 -10.86 21.60
N ILE A 37 23.82 -11.14 22.89
CA ILE A 37 24.59 -10.55 23.99
C ILE A 37 25.35 -11.67 24.72
N PRO A 38 26.70 -11.65 24.71
CA PRO A 38 27.49 -12.65 25.42
C PRO A 38 27.12 -12.73 26.91
N GLY A 39 26.85 -13.95 27.39
CA GLY A 39 26.47 -14.20 28.78
C GLY A 39 24.97 -14.10 29.07
N MET A 40 24.16 -13.75 28.08
CA MET A 40 22.70 -13.84 28.13
C MET A 40 22.23 -15.15 27.50
N GLN A 41 21.16 -15.75 28.03
CA GLN A 41 20.49 -16.86 27.37
C GLN A 41 19.46 -16.31 26.38
N GLY A 42 19.58 -16.69 25.11
CA GLY A 42 18.74 -16.17 24.04
C GLY A 42 19.17 -14.77 23.58
N GLU A 43 18.42 -14.24 22.62
CA GLU A 43 18.69 -12.95 21.98
C GLU A 43 17.74 -11.86 22.52
N LEU A 44 18.21 -10.62 22.55
CA LEU A 44 17.37 -9.47 22.89
C LEU A 44 16.63 -8.98 21.64
N ASP A 45 15.30 -9.05 21.65
CA ASP A 45 14.47 -8.50 20.58
C ASP A 45 14.49 -6.97 20.62
N ILE A 46 15.05 -6.36 19.56
CA ILE A 46 15.11 -4.91 19.38
C ILE A 46 14.31 -4.45 18.16
N THR A 47 13.48 -5.32 17.57
CA THR A 47 12.72 -5.10 16.33
C THR A 47 12.00 -3.74 16.29
N GLU A 48 11.34 -3.37 17.38
CA GLU A 48 10.50 -2.17 17.43
C GLU A 48 11.25 -0.93 17.97
N SER A 49 12.54 -1.06 18.31
CA SER A 49 13.29 -0.02 19.04
C SER A 49 13.44 1.29 18.25
N LEU A 50 13.58 1.22 16.93
CA LEU A 50 13.71 2.40 16.06
C LEU A 50 12.36 2.88 15.51
N GLY A 51 11.54 1.95 15.02
CA GLY A 51 10.28 2.26 14.34
C GLY A 51 9.09 2.51 15.28
N GLY A 52 9.19 2.04 16.53
CA GLY A 52 8.08 1.96 17.47
C GLY A 52 7.02 0.93 17.08
N GLU A 53 7.29 0.12 16.06
CA GLU A 53 6.40 -0.88 15.47
C GLU A 53 7.18 -1.89 14.64
N VAL A 54 6.64 -3.08 14.45
CA VAL A 54 7.15 -4.05 13.46
C VAL A 54 6.95 -3.50 12.05
N LEU A 55 8.07 -3.36 11.32
CA LEU A 55 8.08 -3.02 9.91
C LEU A 55 8.10 -4.28 9.04
N TYR A 56 7.74 -4.14 7.77
CA TYR A 56 7.60 -5.26 6.86
C TYR A 56 8.45 -5.08 5.60
N GLU A 57 8.96 -6.18 5.07
CA GLU A 57 9.59 -6.25 3.76
C GLU A 57 8.57 -6.11 2.63
N MET A 58 9.06 -5.83 1.42
CA MET A 58 8.22 -5.89 0.22
C MET A 58 7.72 -7.33 -0.01
N ARG A 59 6.46 -7.46 -0.45
CA ARG A 59 5.90 -8.77 -0.82
C ARG A 59 6.59 -9.26 -2.08
N THR A 60 7.04 -10.51 -2.06
CA THR A 60 7.62 -11.16 -3.23
C THR A 60 6.93 -12.50 -3.47
N GLY A 61 6.93 -12.93 -4.72
CA GLY A 61 6.31 -14.17 -5.15
C GLY A 61 6.11 -14.19 -6.65
N SER A 62 5.40 -15.21 -7.11
CA SER A 62 5.21 -15.48 -8.52
C SER A 62 3.80 -15.99 -8.81
N PHE A 63 3.26 -15.62 -9.95
CA PHE A 63 2.04 -16.18 -10.50
C PHE A 63 2.37 -16.97 -11.75
N GLU A 64 1.90 -18.22 -11.78
CA GLU A 64 2.01 -19.06 -12.97
C GLU A 64 0.69 -19.07 -13.73
N PHE A 65 0.79 -18.85 -15.04
CA PHE A 65 -0.35 -18.81 -15.95
C PHE A 65 -0.16 -19.77 -17.11
N LEU A 66 -1.23 -20.44 -17.48
CA LEU A 66 -1.37 -21.17 -18.73
C LEU A 66 -1.93 -20.25 -19.82
N VAL A 67 -1.33 -20.26 -20.99
CA VAL A 67 -1.81 -19.53 -22.16
C VAL A 67 -2.99 -20.30 -22.76
N SER A 68 -4.17 -19.68 -22.83
CA SER A 68 -5.40 -20.34 -23.31
C SER A 68 -5.31 -20.80 -24.77
N ASP A 69 -4.56 -20.08 -25.59
CA ASP A 69 -4.33 -20.36 -27.02
C ASP A 69 -2.83 -20.51 -27.28
N PRO A 70 -2.32 -21.74 -27.42
CA PRO A 70 -0.90 -22.00 -27.64
C PRO A 70 -0.34 -21.39 -28.93
N GLU A 71 -1.15 -21.07 -29.95
CA GLU A 71 -0.65 -20.47 -31.20
C GLU A 71 -0.39 -18.97 -31.04
N LYS A 72 -1.18 -18.28 -30.21
CA LYS A 72 -1.03 -16.84 -29.90
C LYS A 72 0.05 -16.54 -28.86
N TRP A 73 0.79 -17.56 -28.42
CA TRP A 73 1.76 -17.45 -27.34
C TRP A 73 2.81 -16.35 -27.54
N ARG A 74 3.36 -16.19 -28.76
CA ARG A 74 4.38 -15.16 -29.05
C ARG A 74 3.83 -13.75 -28.93
N GLU A 75 2.58 -13.57 -29.36
CA GLU A 75 1.90 -12.27 -29.29
C GLU A 75 1.64 -11.91 -27.83
N VAL A 76 1.12 -12.84 -27.03
CA VAL A 76 0.90 -12.66 -25.60
C VAL A 76 2.20 -12.33 -24.88
N TYR A 77 3.27 -13.06 -25.19
CA TYR A 77 4.59 -12.81 -24.61
C TYR A 77 5.11 -11.40 -24.96
N GLY A 78 5.06 -11.00 -26.23
CA GLY A 78 5.47 -9.65 -26.66
C GLY A 78 4.64 -8.54 -26.01
N LYS A 79 3.33 -8.76 -25.83
CA LYS A 79 2.46 -7.84 -25.11
C LYS A 79 2.85 -7.75 -23.63
N LEU A 80 3.12 -8.86 -22.96
CA LEU A 80 3.56 -8.85 -21.55
C LEU A 80 4.90 -8.14 -21.38
N LEU A 81 5.84 -8.34 -22.30
CA LEU A 81 7.12 -7.62 -22.27
C LEU A 81 6.95 -6.10 -22.42
N SER A 82 6.05 -5.66 -23.30
CA SER A 82 5.82 -4.23 -23.51
C SER A 82 4.96 -3.57 -22.43
N THR A 83 4.04 -4.31 -21.80
CA THR A 83 3.03 -3.75 -20.87
C THR A 83 3.30 -4.02 -19.39
N VAL A 84 3.93 -5.15 -19.05
CA VAL A 84 4.11 -5.60 -17.66
C VAL A 84 5.57 -5.65 -17.25
N HIS A 85 6.47 -6.13 -18.12
CA HIS A 85 7.86 -6.43 -17.74
C HIS A 85 8.61 -5.21 -17.17
N GLY A 86 8.94 -5.28 -15.87
CA GLY A 86 9.69 -4.28 -15.12
C GLY A 86 8.91 -3.01 -14.77
N LYS A 87 7.65 -2.89 -15.19
CA LYS A 87 6.84 -1.68 -14.99
C LYS A 87 6.25 -1.61 -13.59
N LYS A 88 6.12 -0.38 -13.07
CA LYS A 88 5.33 -0.13 -11.86
C LYS A 88 3.85 -0.22 -12.24
N THR A 89 3.11 -1.08 -11.57
CA THR A 89 1.71 -1.36 -11.88
C THR A 89 0.88 -1.55 -10.61
N ASN A 90 -0.42 -1.41 -10.77
CA ASN A 90 -1.42 -1.71 -9.76
C ASN A 90 -1.97 -3.10 -10.04
N ILE A 91 -2.11 -3.92 -9.01
CA ILE A 91 -2.68 -5.26 -9.11
C ILE A 91 -3.97 -5.30 -8.31
N VAL A 92 -5.05 -5.74 -8.94
CA VAL A 92 -6.33 -6.01 -8.29
C VAL A 92 -6.69 -7.46 -8.56
N LEU A 93 -6.81 -8.25 -7.51
CA LEU A 93 -7.20 -9.66 -7.61
C LEU A 93 -8.72 -9.76 -7.75
N ASP A 94 -9.22 -10.67 -8.60
CA ASP A 94 -10.67 -10.88 -8.72
C ASP A 94 -11.32 -11.39 -7.42
N THR A 95 -10.52 -11.96 -6.52
CA THR A 95 -10.92 -12.45 -5.20
C THR A 95 -11.04 -11.34 -4.16
N GLU A 96 -10.36 -10.20 -4.36
CA GLU A 96 -10.30 -9.07 -3.44
C GLU A 96 -10.40 -7.75 -4.22
N LYS A 97 -11.57 -7.51 -4.82
CA LYS A 97 -11.78 -6.40 -5.76
C LYS A 97 -11.75 -5.01 -5.12
N ASP A 98 -11.90 -4.92 -3.81
CA ASP A 98 -11.88 -3.64 -3.09
C ASP A 98 -10.47 -3.17 -2.76
N TYR A 99 -9.45 -4.01 -3.01
CA TYR A 99 -8.06 -3.75 -2.68
C TYR A 99 -7.17 -3.66 -3.91
N VAL A 100 -6.18 -2.78 -3.83
CA VAL A 100 -5.11 -2.62 -4.80
C VAL A 100 -3.76 -2.85 -4.14
N TYR A 101 -2.91 -3.58 -4.85
CA TYR A 101 -1.52 -3.77 -4.50
C TYR A 101 -0.65 -2.98 -5.47
N GLN A 102 0.33 -2.23 -4.96
CA GLN A 102 1.21 -1.41 -5.79
C GLN A 102 2.61 -2.00 -5.81
N GLY A 103 3.26 -2.01 -6.97
CA GLY A 103 4.65 -2.42 -7.06
C GLY A 103 5.08 -2.72 -8.48
N ARG A 104 6.01 -3.65 -8.66
CA ARG A 104 6.52 -4.06 -9.96
C ARG A 104 6.24 -5.52 -10.23
N MET A 105 6.04 -5.83 -11.50
CA MET A 105 5.94 -7.20 -11.99
C MET A 105 6.90 -7.39 -13.16
N TRP A 106 7.35 -8.62 -13.38
CA TRP A 106 8.14 -8.96 -14.56
C TRP A 106 7.92 -10.42 -14.94
N VAL A 107 8.11 -10.70 -16.23
CA VAL A 107 8.15 -12.08 -16.72
C VAL A 107 9.47 -12.69 -16.27
N SER A 108 9.41 -13.77 -15.48
CA SER A 108 10.57 -14.45 -14.89
C SER A 108 10.92 -15.74 -15.61
N GLU A 109 9.91 -16.55 -15.91
CA GLU A 109 10.07 -17.81 -16.60
C GLU A 109 9.06 -17.95 -17.74
N PHE A 110 9.52 -18.58 -18.81
CA PHE A 110 8.72 -18.95 -19.96
C PHE A 110 8.99 -20.40 -20.33
N LYS A 111 7.97 -21.26 -20.20
CA LYS A 111 8.05 -22.68 -20.55
C LYS A 111 7.03 -22.98 -21.65
N SER A 112 7.50 -23.49 -22.78
CA SER A 112 6.64 -23.95 -23.86
C SER A 112 6.89 -25.44 -24.09
N ASP A 113 5.85 -26.25 -23.91
CA ASP A 113 5.82 -27.67 -24.24
C ASP A 113 4.85 -27.89 -25.42
N LYS A 114 4.89 -29.08 -26.04
CA LYS A 114 4.08 -29.45 -27.21
C LYS A 114 2.58 -29.24 -27.00
N ASN A 115 2.11 -29.34 -25.76
CA ASN A 115 0.68 -29.31 -25.43
C ASN A 115 0.24 -28.05 -24.67
N TYR A 116 1.17 -27.33 -24.03
CA TYR A 116 0.83 -26.17 -23.21
C TYR A 116 1.99 -25.18 -23.12
N SER A 117 1.67 -23.91 -22.92
CA SER A 117 2.66 -22.87 -22.64
C SER A 117 2.34 -22.22 -21.29
N LEU A 118 3.36 -22.17 -20.41
CA LEU A 118 3.32 -21.55 -19.10
C LEU A 118 4.14 -20.25 -19.11
N ILE A 119 3.59 -19.24 -18.46
CA ILE A 119 4.23 -17.96 -18.22
C ILE A 119 4.23 -17.70 -16.73
N THR A 120 5.41 -17.45 -16.17
CA THR A 120 5.56 -17.07 -14.77
C THR A 120 5.82 -15.57 -14.69
N LEU A 121 4.98 -14.89 -13.90
CA LEU A 121 5.13 -13.48 -13.58
C LEU A 121 5.55 -13.33 -12.12
N ASP A 122 6.78 -12.88 -11.90
CA ASP A 122 7.24 -12.51 -10.57
C ASP A 122 6.76 -11.10 -10.22
N TYR A 123 6.59 -10.86 -8.94
CA TYR A 123 6.21 -9.55 -8.42
C TYR A 123 7.05 -9.12 -7.22
N LYS A 124 7.18 -7.81 -7.08
CA LYS A 124 7.70 -7.14 -5.88
C LYS A 124 6.78 -5.98 -5.54
N LEU A 125 5.96 -6.16 -4.51
CA LEU A 125 4.87 -5.26 -4.14
C LEU A 125 5.14 -4.59 -2.79
N GLU A 126 4.51 -3.44 -2.56
CA GLU A 126 4.49 -2.78 -1.27
C GLU A 126 3.91 -3.71 -0.19
N PRO A 127 4.34 -3.57 1.08
CA PRO A 127 3.92 -4.45 2.17
C PRO A 127 2.42 -4.41 2.42
N TYR A 128 1.80 -3.23 2.32
CA TYR A 128 0.37 -3.07 2.56
C TYR A 128 -0.42 -3.11 1.26
N LYS A 129 -1.63 -3.66 1.30
CA LYS A 129 -2.68 -3.45 0.31
C LYS A 129 -3.51 -2.24 0.70
N TYR A 130 -4.07 -1.56 -0.28
CA TYR A 130 -4.79 -0.30 -0.09
C TYR A 130 -6.20 -0.41 -0.63
N LYS A 131 -7.17 0.32 -0.06
CA LYS A 131 -8.52 0.37 -0.62
C LYS A 131 -8.51 1.11 -1.94
N ILE A 132 -9.24 0.60 -2.93
CA ILE A 132 -9.39 1.27 -4.23
C ILE A 132 -10.04 2.64 -4.09
N SER A 133 -10.92 2.84 -3.09
CA SER A 133 -11.53 4.14 -2.80
C SER A 133 -10.52 5.23 -2.44
N ASP A 134 -9.35 4.84 -1.93
CA ASP A 134 -8.29 5.77 -1.53
C ASP A 134 -7.27 5.99 -2.67
N LEU A 135 -7.43 5.35 -3.83
CA LEU A 135 -6.57 5.50 -4.99
C LEU A 135 -6.96 6.74 -5.81
N VAL A 136 -6.09 7.74 -5.82
CA VAL A 136 -6.24 8.99 -6.55
C VAL A 136 -5.39 8.96 -7.82
N ASN A 137 -6.00 9.31 -8.96
CA ASN A 137 -5.36 9.35 -10.29
C ASN A 137 -4.61 8.06 -10.67
N GLY A 138 -5.01 6.90 -10.12
CA GLY A 138 -4.40 5.61 -10.40
C GLY A 138 -2.98 5.43 -9.83
N VAL A 139 -2.48 6.35 -9.00
CA VAL A 139 -1.09 6.28 -8.51
C VAL A 139 -1.01 6.53 -7.00
N GLU A 140 -1.66 7.57 -6.50
CA GLU A 140 -1.48 8.00 -5.11
C GLU A 140 -2.53 7.34 -4.21
N ILE A 141 -2.10 6.83 -3.06
CA ILE A 141 -3.00 6.35 -2.02
C ILE A 141 -3.17 7.46 -0.99
N ILE A 142 -4.36 8.05 -0.92
CA ILE A 142 -4.70 9.14 -0.01
C ILE A 142 -6.15 9.01 0.45
N HIS A 143 -6.35 8.83 1.74
CA HIS A 143 -7.64 9.03 2.38
C HIS A 143 -7.75 10.48 2.88
N LYS A 144 -8.87 11.15 2.65
CA LYS A 144 -9.06 12.57 2.98
C LYS A 144 -10.31 12.81 3.84
N LEU A 145 -10.13 13.65 4.85
CA LEU A 145 -11.19 14.32 5.59
C LEU A 145 -11.20 15.79 5.16
N GLU A 146 -12.12 16.15 4.26
CA GLU A 146 -12.17 17.48 3.67
C GLU A 146 -13.03 18.44 4.48
N GLY A 147 -12.65 19.72 4.48
CA GLY A 147 -13.50 20.80 4.99
C GLY A 147 -13.71 20.78 6.50
N VAL A 148 -12.71 20.36 7.27
CA VAL A 148 -12.77 20.39 8.73
C VAL A 148 -12.73 21.85 9.20
N VAL A 149 -13.92 22.41 9.46
CA VAL A 149 -14.07 23.76 10.03
C VAL A 149 -13.77 23.73 11.52
N ILE A 150 -12.88 24.62 11.97
CA ILE A 150 -12.47 24.82 13.36
C ILE A 150 -12.89 26.22 13.76
N THR A 151 -13.70 26.33 14.81
CA THR A 151 -14.12 27.59 15.43
C THR A 151 -13.73 27.55 16.89
N ASN A 152 -12.77 28.39 17.30
CA ASN A 152 -12.08 28.39 18.60
C ASN A 152 -11.32 27.09 18.91
N SER A 153 -12.02 25.97 19.06
CA SER A 153 -11.44 24.66 19.34
C SER A 153 -12.27 23.54 18.72
N LYS A 154 -11.60 22.51 18.21
CA LYS A 154 -12.25 21.30 17.70
C LYS A 154 -11.40 20.07 17.98
N THR A 155 -12.05 18.99 18.37
CA THR A 155 -11.42 17.67 18.45
C THR A 155 -11.83 16.86 17.23
N VAL A 156 -10.85 16.27 16.55
CA VAL A 156 -11.06 15.35 15.43
C VAL A 156 -10.50 14.00 15.84
N THR A 157 -11.31 12.96 15.72
CA THR A 157 -10.86 11.58 15.96
C THR A 157 -10.76 10.88 14.61
N ILE A 158 -9.58 10.36 14.31
CA ILE A 158 -9.34 9.49 13.16
C ILE A 158 -9.33 8.06 13.70
N PRO A 159 -10.31 7.21 13.32
CA PRO A 159 -10.37 5.85 13.80
C PRO A 159 -9.20 5.03 13.25
N PHE A 160 -8.69 4.10 14.05
CA PHE A 160 -7.68 3.13 13.61
C PHE A 160 -8.35 1.94 12.93
N ASP A 161 -8.72 2.13 11.66
CA ASP A 161 -9.43 1.17 10.82
C ASP A 161 -8.52 0.43 9.82
N SER A 162 -7.19 0.51 10.01
CA SER A 162 -6.17 -0.09 9.14
C SER A 162 -4.97 -0.60 9.94
N ASP A 163 -4.16 -1.48 9.36
CA ASP A 163 -2.97 -2.04 10.02
C ASP A 163 -1.76 -1.10 9.98
N MET A 164 -1.80 -0.09 9.10
CA MET A 164 -0.76 0.91 8.93
C MET A 164 -0.88 2.02 9.99
N SER A 165 0.23 2.42 10.60
CA SER A 165 0.32 3.59 11.47
C SER A 165 -0.29 4.84 10.80
N ILE A 166 -1.18 5.53 11.52
CA ILE A 166 -1.77 6.78 11.04
C ILE A 166 -0.73 7.89 11.16
N VAL A 167 -0.39 8.51 10.03
CA VAL A 167 0.44 9.71 9.97
C VAL A 167 -0.31 10.75 9.12
N PRO A 168 -0.93 11.77 9.73
CA PRO A 168 -1.70 12.76 9.01
C PRO A 168 -0.82 13.86 8.42
N GLU A 169 -1.27 14.35 7.28
CA GLU A 169 -0.87 15.60 6.66
C GLU A 169 -2.04 16.59 6.80
N PHE A 170 -1.71 17.84 7.10
CA PHE A 170 -2.68 18.91 7.32
C PHE A 170 -2.54 19.95 6.21
N ASN A 171 -3.61 20.19 5.46
CA ASN A 171 -3.67 21.28 4.50
C ASN A 171 -4.59 22.40 5.01
N ASN A 172 -4.01 23.49 5.47
CA ASN A 172 -4.77 24.64 5.95
C ASN A 172 -5.14 25.57 4.78
N LYS A 173 -6.44 25.76 4.56
CA LYS A 173 -6.99 26.57 3.46
C LYS A 173 -7.02 28.07 3.77
N THR A 174 -6.73 28.47 5.01
CA THR A 174 -6.84 29.86 5.49
C THR A 174 -5.48 30.40 5.92
N GLU A 175 -5.35 31.73 6.03
CA GLU A 175 -4.14 32.39 6.54
C GLU A 175 -3.93 32.22 8.05
N ASN A 176 -5.00 31.93 8.80
CA ASN A 176 -4.94 31.81 10.25
C ASN A 176 -4.14 30.56 10.67
N ILE A 177 -3.25 30.74 11.64
CA ILE A 177 -2.47 29.64 12.22
C ILE A 177 -3.37 28.83 13.16
N VAL A 178 -3.39 27.52 12.97
CA VAL A 178 -4.06 26.57 13.87
C VAL A 178 -3.01 25.92 14.76
N THR A 179 -3.29 25.81 16.05
CA THR A 179 -2.45 25.04 16.97
C THR A 179 -3.03 23.65 17.15
N LEU A 180 -2.22 22.63 16.86
CA LEU A 180 -2.50 21.23 17.16
C LEU A 180 -1.81 20.86 18.47
N ASN A 181 -2.57 20.37 19.44
CA ASN A 181 -2.04 19.75 20.65
C ASN A 181 -2.14 18.23 20.53
N PHE A 182 -0.99 17.55 20.61
CA PHE A 182 -0.91 16.09 20.57
C PHE A 182 0.07 15.61 21.64
N LYS A 183 -0.41 14.77 22.57
CA LYS A 183 0.37 14.24 23.71
C LYS A 183 1.12 15.33 24.51
N GLY A 184 0.51 16.50 24.67
CA GLY A 184 1.09 17.65 25.39
C GLY A 184 2.09 18.49 24.57
N LYS A 185 2.46 18.05 23.35
CA LYS A 185 3.26 18.85 22.41
C LYS A 185 2.34 19.71 21.55
N LYS A 186 2.76 20.94 21.29
CA LYS A 186 2.04 21.90 20.43
C LYS A 186 2.74 22.02 19.08
N PHE A 187 1.97 21.92 18.00
CA PHE A 187 2.40 22.08 16.62
C PHE A 187 1.62 23.21 15.95
N SER A 188 2.28 24.03 15.13
CA SER A 188 1.64 25.15 14.43
C SER A 188 1.39 24.79 12.97
N ILE A 189 0.13 24.72 12.58
CA ILE A 189 -0.33 24.47 11.22
C ILE A 189 -0.52 25.83 10.52
N LYS A 190 0.41 26.19 9.64
CA LYS A 190 0.35 27.41 8.82
C LYS A 190 -0.47 27.16 7.55
N LYS A 191 -0.80 28.20 6.78
CA LYS A 191 -1.43 28.05 5.46
C LYS A 191 -0.66 27.05 4.58
N GLY A 192 -1.40 26.21 3.87
CA GLY A 192 -0.85 25.17 2.99
C GLY A 192 -0.58 23.85 3.71
N ILE A 193 0.30 23.04 3.13
CA ILE A 193 0.58 21.66 3.55
C ILE A 193 1.60 21.65 4.69
N ASN A 194 1.23 20.99 5.80
CA ASN A 194 2.06 20.80 6.98
C ASN A 194 2.09 19.30 7.33
N ARG A 195 3.29 18.78 7.62
CA ARG A 195 3.50 17.38 8.01
C ARG A 195 4.27 17.31 9.32
N PHE A 196 3.80 16.49 10.25
CA PHE A 196 4.45 16.28 11.54
C PHE A 196 4.60 14.77 11.78
N PRO A 197 5.75 14.16 11.46
CA PRO A 197 5.97 12.72 11.64
C PRO A 197 5.79 12.25 13.09
N GLU A 198 5.97 13.13 14.07
CA GLU A 198 5.74 12.86 15.50
C GLU A 198 4.25 12.67 15.84
N VAL A 199 3.35 13.22 15.03
CA VAL A 199 1.90 13.05 15.19
C VAL A 199 1.53 11.73 14.52
N ARG A 200 1.74 10.63 15.24
CA ARG A 200 1.43 9.28 14.74
C ARG A 200 0.91 8.37 15.83
N GLU A 201 0.00 7.46 15.46
CA GLU A 201 -0.55 6.43 16.36
C GLU A 201 -0.90 5.14 15.62
N ARG A 202 -0.87 4.01 16.37
CA ARG A 202 -1.43 2.71 16.00
C ARG A 202 -2.74 2.39 16.73
N LYS A 203 -3.51 3.44 17.00
CA LYS A 203 -4.81 3.45 17.66
C LYS A 203 -5.54 4.71 17.24
N ASP A 204 -6.79 4.86 17.67
CA ASP A 204 -7.58 6.06 17.37
C ASP A 204 -6.78 7.33 17.66
N LEU A 205 -6.55 8.11 16.61
CA LEU A 205 -5.74 9.31 16.66
C LEU A 205 -6.65 10.50 16.96
N VAL A 206 -6.56 10.97 18.20
CA VAL A 206 -7.31 12.13 18.68
C VAL A 206 -6.47 13.39 18.51
N LEU A 207 -6.99 14.33 17.72
CA LEU A 207 -6.33 15.58 17.36
C LEU A 207 -7.09 16.75 17.99
N SER A 208 -6.46 17.45 18.94
CA SER A 208 -7.02 18.65 19.57
C SER A 208 -6.52 19.89 18.85
N LEU A 209 -7.40 20.53 18.09
CA LEU A 209 -7.10 21.69 17.27
C LEU A 209 -7.68 22.96 17.90
N THR A 210 -6.92 24.06 17.87
CA THR A 210 -7.33 25.36 18.42
C THR A 210 -7.00 26.47 17.43
N GLY A 211 -7.97 27.31 17.11
CA GLY A 211 -7.86 28.38 16.10
C GLY A 211 -9.17 28.59 15.34
N ASN A 212 -9.11 29.41 14.29
CA ASN A 212 -10.24 29.72 13.41
C ASN A 212 -9.84 29.49 11.96
N SER A 213 -10.18 28.34 11.40
CA SER A 213 -9.66 27.90 10.10
C SER A 213 -10.49 26.76 9.51
N THR A 214 -10.34 26.53 8.21
CA THR A 214 -10.80 25.32 7.53
C THR A 214 -9.57 24.55 7.07
N ILE A 215 -9.45 23.29 7.50
CA ILE A 215 -8.34 22.41 7.12
C ILE A 215 -8.85 21.14 6.43
N ASP A 216 -8.04 20.57 5.55
CA ASP A 216 -8.19 19.18 5.11
C ASP A 216 -7.15 18.32 5.82
N ILE A 217 -7.52 17.10 6.17
CA ILE A 217 -6.61 16.13 6.77
C ILE A 217 -6.49 14.93 5.83
N SER A 218 -5.28 14.64 5.37
CA SER A 218 -4.96 13.51 4.50
C SER A 218 -4.10 12.50 5.25
N TYR A 219 -4.35 11.21 5.05
CA TYR A 219 -3.50 10.15 5.60
C TYR A 219 -3.58 8.88 4.73
N LYS A 220 -2.65 7.95 4.97
CA LYS A 220 -2.64 6.64 4.30
C LYS A 220 -3.26 5.59 5.21
N ARG A 221 -4.04 4.69 4.62
CA ARG A 221 -4.59 3.50 5.27
C ARG A 221 -4.14 2.28 4.48
N GLY A 222 -3.57 1.30 5.17
CA GLY A 222 -3.05 0.09 4.55
C GLY A 222 -3.38 -1.14 5.40
N TRP A 223 -3.61 -2.26 4.74
CA TRP A 223 -3.91 -3.55 5.37
C TRP A 223 -2.85 -4.59 4.98
N LEU A 224 -2.58 -5.55 5.87
CA LEU A 224 -1.68 -6.68 5.56
C LEU A 224 -2.39 -7.78 4.75
#